data_AF-A0A5Q4DED5-F1
#
_entry.id   AF-A0A5Q4DED5-F1
#
_cell.length_a   1.000
_cell.length_b   1.000
_cell.length_c   1.000
_cell.angle_alpha   90.00
_cell.angle_beta   90.00
_cell.angle_gamma   90.00
#
_symmetry.space_group_name_H-M   'P 1'
#
loop_
_entity.id
_entity.type
_entity.pdbx_description
1 polymer ?
#
loop_
_entity_poly.entity_id
_entity_poly.type
_entity_poly.pdbx_seq_one_letter_code
_entity_poly.pdbx_strand_id
1 'polypeptide(L)'
;MKTAAEPVHLDAPWGEIPLDTGRPVGRRIGPRELWVDMVQGEIRLADRKVAPGFDSPPDEPDAWSRWALPTIPQAGGGQAGPPFRLNLRPSLPDRAVIVQPEVPFSLVPRAEARIFVRIPLTIRVDLDLPGDAAPVLLRTLPTLELSDTWWGSFLDGELCYWLHTTARRAVGPELLEPHLVICPLHLVNQSRSDLKVEKLSFRVELLSLYADRTGFWADESRVRYQGDSEGSQIDMTGRPPEEAVAPRRIFAPPSAARGIRALTFKGFRGFSGIGGGT
;
A
#
# COMPACT_ATOMS: atom_id res chain seq x y z
N MET A 1 5.04 -22.62 20.06
CA MET A 1 3.89 -22.70 19.14
C MET A 1 3.53 -21.28 18.72
N LYS A 2 3.80 -20.89 17.46
CA LYS A 2 3.23 -19.66 16.90
C LYS A 2 1.77 -19.97 16.62
N THR A 3 0.85 -19.37 17.37
CA THR A 3 -0.57 -19.37 17.03
C THR A 3 -0.70 -18.84 15.60
N ALA A 4 -1.18 -19.67 14.67
CA ALA A 4 -1.55 -19.20 13.35
C ALA A 4 -2.59 -18.11 13.56
N ALA A 5 -2.30 -16.89 13.13
CA ALA A 5 -3.26 -15.80 13.23
C ALA A 5 -4.51 -16.18 12.45
N GLU A 6 -5.67 -16.12 13.11
CA GLU A 6 -6.95 -16.37 12.47
C GLU A 6 -7.09 -15.44 11.25
N PRO A 7 -7.51 -15.94 10.07
CA PRO A 7 -7.57 -15.14 8.86
C PRO A 7 -8.50 -13.95 9.07
N VAL A 8 -8.00 -12.73 8.83
CA VAL A 8 -8.83 -11.54 8.95
C VAL A 8 -9.84 -11.54 7.81
N HIS A 9 -11.12 -11.72 8.15
CA HIS A 9 -12.20 -11.54 7.19
C HIS A 9 -12.26 -10.07 6.79
N LEU A 10 -12.06 -9.80 5.50
CA LEU A 10 -12.27 -8.50 4.89
C LEU A 10 -13.59 -8.51 4.14
N ASP A 11 -14.31 -7.40 4.20
CA ASP A 11 -15.53 -7.21 3.42
C ASP A 11 -15.20 -6.92 1.95
N ALA A 12 -16.20 -7.13 1.08
CA ALA A 12 -16.11 -6.74 -0.32
C ALA A 12 -15.73 -5.25 -0.45
N PRO A 13 -14.85 -4.87 -1.39
CA PRO A 13 -14.41 -5.65 -2.56
C PRO A 13 -13.21 -6.60 -2.29
N TRP A 14 -12.73 -6.69 -1.06
CA TRP A 14 -11.64 -7.58 -0.64
C TRP A 14 -12.17 -8.94 -0.16
N GLY A 15 -11.26 -9.85 0.15
CA GLY A 15 -11.60 -11.18 0.69
C GLY A 15 -11.77 -12.25 -0.38
N GLU A 16 -12.51 -13.30 -0.04
CA GLU A 16 -12.65 -14.50 -0.87
C GLU A 16 -13.42 -14.19 -2.17
N ILE A 17 -12.89 -14.69 -3.29
CA ILE A 17 -13.59 -14.73 -4.57
C ILE A 17 -14.18 -16.12 -4.75
N PRO A 18 -15.50 -16.24 -4.93
CA PRO A 18 -16.10 -17.53 -5.25
C PRO A 18 -15.56 -18.00 -6.60
N LEU A 19 -14.94 -19.18 -6.59
CA LEU A 19 -14.46 -19.86 -7.79
C LEU A 19 -15.58 -20.74 -8.32
N ASP A 20 -16.48 -20.15 -9.11
CA ASP A 20 -17.46 -20.91 -9.90
C ASP A 20 -16.87 -21.27 -11.26
N THR A 21 -17.15 -22.47 -11.75
CA THR A 21 -16.57 -22.95 -13.01
C THR A 21 -17.28 -22.35 -14.21
N GLY A 22 -16.53 -21.74 -15.12
CA GLY A 22 -17.03 -21.33 -16.44
C GLY A 22 -17.75 -19.98 -16.49
N ARG A 23 -17.65 -19.15 -15.44
CA ARG A 23 -18.08 -17.76 -15.49
C ARG A 23 -17.07 -16.85 -14.79
N PRO A 24 -16.48 -15.88 -15.51
CA PRO A 24 -15.64 -14.87 -14.91
C PRO A 24 -16.36 -14.06 -13.82
N VAL A 25 -15.72 -13.92 -12.66
CA VAL A 25 -16.16 -13.08 -11.55
C VAL A 25 -15.33 -11.80 -11.54
N GLY A 26 -15.99 -10.65 -11.65
CA GLY A 26 -15.37 -9.34 -11.57
C GLY A 26 -15.33 -8.76 -10.15
N ARG A 27 -14.27 -8.01 -9.83
CA ARG A 27 -14.14 -7.16 -8.65
C ARG A 27 -13.56 -5.81 -9.04
N ARG A 28 -14.20 -4.72 -8.60
CA ARG A 28 -13.69 -3.36 -8.74
C ARG A 28 -13.15 -2.87 -7.40
N ILE A 29 -11.89 -2.45 -7.38
CA ILE A 29 -11.21 -1.90 -6.21
C ILE A 29 -10.64 -0.54 -6.62
N GLY A 30 -11.44 0.50 -6.38
CA GLY A 30 -11.11 1.85 -6.83
C GLY A 30 -11.00 1.94 -8.36
N PRO A 31 -9.87 2.45 -8.91
CA PRO A 31 -9.66 2.58 -10.35
C PRO A 31 -9.10 1.30 -11.02
N ARG A 32 -9.12 0.16 -10.33
CA ARG A 32 -8.73 -1.15 -10.89
C ARG A 32 -9.92 -2.10 -10.92
N GLU A 33 -10.12 -2.76 -12.04
CA GLU A 33 -10.99 -3.93 -12.14
C GLU A 33 -10.15 -5.18 -12.37
N LEU A 34 -10.57 -6.28 -11.74
CA LEU A 34 -9.97 -7.61 -11.82
C LEU A 34 -11.06 -8.62 -12.18
N TRP A 35 -10.78 -9.52 -13.11
CA TRP A 35 -11.58 -10.71 -13.40
C TRP A 35 -10.82 -11.96 -13.02
N VAL A 36 -11.57 -12.91 -12.50
CA VAL A 36 -11.10 -14.24 -12.15
C VAL A 36 -12.01 -15.25 -12.79
N ASP A 37 -11.43 -16.27 -13.43
CA ASP A 37 -12.19 -17.40 -13.94
C ASP A 37 -11.49 -18.73 -13.60
N MET A 38 -12.28 -19.78 -13.45
CA MET A 38 -11.82 -21.14 -13.23
C MET A 38 -12.24 -22.02 -14.40
N VAL A 39 -11.26 -22.48 -15.20
CA VAL A 39 -11.51 -23.25 -16.41
C VAL A 39 -10.58 -24.46 -16.46
N GLN A 40 -11.13 -25.67 -16.51
CA GLN A 40 -10.38 -26.92 -16.73
C GLN A 40 -9.16 -27.11 -15.81
N GLY A 41 -9.30 -26.76 -14.52
CA GLY A 41 -8.19 -26.88 -13.56
C GLY A 41 -7.16 -25.76 -13.66
N GLU A 42 -7.49 -24.65 -14.30
CA GLU A 42 -6.67 -23.44 -14.31
C GLU A 42 -7.38 -22.28 -13.64
N ILE A 43 -6.60 -21.41 -13.00
CA ILE A 43 -7.03 -20.06 -12.64
C ILE A 43 -6.61 -19.13 -13.76
N ARG A 44 -7.54 -18.28 -14.19
CA ARG A 44 -7.29 -17.18 -15.11
C ARG A 44 -7.52 -15.86 -14.40
N LEU A 45 -6.58 -14.94 -14.54
CA LEU A 45 -6.69 -13.57 -14.02
C LEU A 45 -6.52 -12.57 -15.16
N ALA A 46 -7.40 -11.58 -15.22
CA ALA A 46 -7.27 -10.42 -16.09
C ALA A 46 -7.55 -9.15 -15.28
N ASP A 47 -6.98 -8.02 -15.68
CA ASP A 47 -7.22 -6.74 -15.03
C ASP A 47 -7.22 -5.59 -16.02
N ARG A 48 -7.88 -4.49 -15.66
CA ARG A 48 -7.80 -3.24 -16.42
C ARG A 48 -7.90 -2.03 -15.51
N LYS A 49 -7.37 -0.91 -16.00
CA LYS A 49 -7.54 0.41 -15.38
C LYS A 49 -8.89 0.98 -15.79
N VAL A 50 -9.62 1.54 -14.83
CA VAL A 50 -10.89 2.22 -15.06
C VAL A 50 -10.69 3.71 -14.87
N ALA A 51 -10.95 4.48 -15.92
CA ALA A 51 -10.94 5.93 -15.83
C ALA A 51 -12.13 6.42 -14.97
N PRO A 52 -11.96 7.49 -14.17
CA PRO A 52 -13.08 8.10 -13.45
C PRO A 52 -14.23 8.46 -14.39
N GLY A 53 -15.47 8.16 -14.00
CA GLY A 53 -16.67 8.52 -14.77
C GLY A 53 -17.06 7.55 -15.90
N PHE A 54 -16.33 6.45 -16.09
CA PHE A 54 -16.76 5.35 -16.96
C PHE A 54 -17.31 4.19 -16.11
N ASP A 55 -18.61 3.93 -16.27
CA ASP A 55 -19.34 2.83 -15.59
C ASP A 55 -19.80 1.74 -16.57
N SER A 56 -19.26 1.69 -17.79
CA SER A 56 -19.61 0.62 -18.71
C SER A 56 -19.15 -0.73 -18.15
N PRO A 57 -20.07 -1.70 -17.96
CA PRO A 57 -19.67 -3.07 -17.64
C PRO A 57 -18.74 -3.56 -18.75
N PRO A 58 -17.75 -4.41 -18.42
CA PRO A 58 -16.70 -4.75 -19.35
C PRO A 58 -17.25 -5.62 -20.49
N ASP A 59 -16.78 -5.34 -21.71
CA ASP A 59 -16.48 -6.39 -22.66
C ASP A 59 -15.47 -7.37 -22.03
N GLU A 60 -15.51 -8.64 -22.43
CA GLU A 60 -14.62 -9.68 -21.91
C GLU A 60 -13.13 -9.25 -22.00
N PRO A 61 -12.28 -9.55 -21.00
CA PRO A 61 -10.89 -9.09 -21.02
C PRO A 61 -10.10 -9.65 -22.19
N ASP A 62 -9.33 -8.80 -22.86
CA ASP A 62 -8.52 -9.17 -24.04
C ASP A 62 -7.31 -10.06 -23.70
N ALA A 63 -6.84 -10.03 -22.44
CA ALA A 63 -5.62 -10.71 -22.02
C ALA A 63 -5.76 -11.37 -20.65
N TRP A 64 -5.45 -12.66 -20.60
CA TRP A 64 -5.52 -13.49 -19.39
C TRP A 64 -4.14 -14.04 -19.02
N SER A 65 -3.77 -13.85 -17.76
CA SER A 65 -2.71 -14.62 -17.11
C SER A 65 -3.29 -15.94 -16.61
N ARG A 66 -2.54 -17.05 -16.72
CA ARG A 66 -3.03 -18.41 -16.45
C ARG A 66 -2.09 -19.18 -15.54
N TRP A 67 -2.65 -19.90 -14.59
CA TRP A 67 -1.93 -20.82 -13.70
C TRP A 67 -2.63 -22.18 -13.69
N ALA A 68 -1.90 -23.26 -13.94
CA ALA A 68 -2.40 -24.61 -13.79
C ALA A 68 -2.44 -25.00 -12.30
N LEU A 69 -3.53 -25.65 -11.88
CA LEU A 69 -3.71 -26.12 -10.51
C LEU A 69 -3.33 -27.59 -10.35
N PRO A 70 -2.87 -28.00 -9.15
CA PRO A 70 -2.63 -29.41 -8.88
C PRO A 70 -3.93 -30.20 -8.90
N THR A 71 -3.91 -31.42 -9.42
CA THR A 71 -5.02 -32.36 -9.27
C THR A 71 -5.09 -32.85 -7.83
N ILE A 72 -6.19 -32.60 -7.14
CA ILE A 72 -6.40 -33.09 -5.78
C ILE A 72 -7.28 -34.34 -5.84
N PRO A 73 -6.79 -35.50 -5.36
CA PRO A 73 -7.62 -36.71 -5.26
C PRO A 73 -8.80 -36.43 -4.32
N GLN A 74 -10.04 -36.64 -4.79
CA GLN A 74 -11.20 -36.55 -3.90
C GLN A 74 -11.11 -37.67 -2.84
N ALA A 75 -10.94 -37.30 -1.58
CA ALA A 75 -11.16 -38.23 -0.48
C ALA A 75 -12.64 -38.62 -0.47
N GLY A 76 -12.93 -39.93 -0.50
CA GLY A 76 -14.25 -40.45 -0.84
C GLY A 76 -15.43 -39.88 -0.05
N GLY A 77 -16.55 -39.69 -0.76
CA GLY A 77 -17.92 -39.80 -0.24
C GLY A 77 -18.52 -38.60 0.52
N GLY A 78 -17.78 -37.54 0.79
CA GLY A 78 -18.30 -36.32 1.41
C GLY A 78 -18.50 -35.17 0.41
N GLN A 79 -19.46 -34.29 0.68
CA GLN A 79 -19.59 -33.01 -0.01
C GLN A 79 -18.43 -32.10 0.39
N ALA A 80 -17.25 -32.34 -0.19
CA ALA A 80 -16.07 -31.52 0.02
C ALA A 80 -16.29 -30.16 -0.63
N GLY A 81 -16.09 -29.08 0.14
CA GLY A 81 -16.08 -27.72 -0.40
C GLY A 81 -15.00 -27.56 -1.49
N PRO A 82 -14.97 -26.41 -2.19
CA PRO A 82 -13.99 -26.20 -3.26
C PRO A 82 -12.59 -26.40 -2.69
N PRO A 83 -11.74 -27.21 -3.34
CA PRO A 83 -10.39 -27.48 -2.85
C PRO A 83 -9.54 -26.21 -2.80
N PHE A 84 -9.88 -25.18 -3.56
CA PHE A 84 -9.07 -23.97 -3.68
C PHE A 84 -9.88 -22.76 -3.23
N ARG A 85 -9.23 -21.82 -2.53
CA ARG A 85 -9.82 -20.51 -2.22
C ARG A 85 -8.93 -19.42 -2.76
N LEU A 86 -9.51 -18.55 -3.58
CA LEU A 86 -8.82 -17.36 -4.06
C LEU A 86 -9.18 -16.17 -3.17
N ASN A 87 -8.20 -15.43 -2.71
CA ASN A 87 -8.41 -14.30 -1.83
C ASN A 87 -7.73 -13.05 -2.39
N LEU A 88 -8.47 -11.94 -2.39
CA LEU A 88 -7.91 -10.61 -2.61
C LEU A 88 -7.50 -10.03 -1.26
N ARG A 89 -6.20 -9.82 -1.08
CA ARG A 89 -5.65 -9.21 0.13
C ARG A 89 -5.05 -7.84 -0.18
N PRO A 90 -5.35 -6.81 0.63
CA PRO A 90 -4.71 -5.52 0.49
C PRO A 90 -3.28 -5.60 1.04
N SER A 91 -2.35 -4.96 0.35
CA SER A 91 -1.00 -4.70 0.81
C SER A 91 -0.60 -3.27 0.48
N LEU A 92 0.53 -2.82 1.04
CA LEU A 92 1.11 -1.53 0.69
C LEU A 92 1.96 -1.63 -0.58
N PRO A 93 2.29 -0.50 -1.23
CA PRO A 93 3.30 -0.46 -2.27
C PRO A 93 4.63 -1.06 -1.78
N ASP A 94 5.37 -1.66 -2.70
CA ASP A 94 6.66 -2.33 -2.44
C ASP A 94 7.87 -1.39 -2.49
N ARG A 95 7.63 -0.09 -2.69
CA ARG A 95 8.63 0.97 -2.74
C ARG A 95 8.17 2.18 -1.96
N ALA A 96 9.13 3.01 -1.58
CA ALA A 96 8.85 4.30 -0.96
C ALA A 96 8.02 5.19 -1.91
N VAL A 97 7.16 5.99 -1.31
CA VAL A 97 6.25 6.91 -2.02
C VAL A 97 6.66 8.34 -1.71
N ILE A 98 6.90 9.13 -2.76
CA ILE A 98 7.14 10.57 -2.63
C ILE A 98 5.80 11.26 -2.46
N VAL A 99 5.62 11.83 -1.28
CA VAL A 99 4.42 12.55 -0.86
C VAL A 99 4.67 14.03 -0.97
N GLN A 100 3.77 14.73 -1.65
CA GLN A 100 3.76 16.19 -1.76
C GLN A 100 2.49 16.74 -1.11
N PRO A 101 2.56 17.57 -0.05
CA PRO A 101 1.39 18.25 0.48
C PRO A 101 0.75 19.17 -0.56
N GLU A 102 -0.59 19.29 -0.53
CA GLU A 102 -1.33 20.20 -1.42
C GLU A 102 -0.91 21.65 -1.21
N VAL A 103 -0.80 22.06 0.07
CA VAL A 103 -0.26 23.35 0.48
C VAL A 103 1.04 23.11 1.26
N PRO A 104 2.21 23.41 0.67
CA PRO A 104 3.47 23.36 1.40
C PRO A 104 3.41 24.25 2.66
N PHE A 105 4.06 23.80 3.73
CA PHE A 105 4.11 24.55 4.98
C PHE A 105 5.48 24.43 5.63
N SER A 106 5.80 25.35 6.53
CA SER A 106 7.05 25.34 7.29
C SER A 106 6.81 24.90 8.73
N LEU A 107 7.70 24.08 9.26
CA LEU A 107 7.84 23.85 10.69
C LEU A 107 9.01 24.70 11.18
N VAL A 108 8.72 25.69 12.01
CA VAL A 108 9.75 26.48 12.71
C VAL A 108 10.55 25.58 13.67
N PRO A 109 11.73 26.00 14.17
CA PRO A 109 12.52 25.20 15.09
C PRO A 109 11.69 24.72 16.28
N ARG A 110 11.83 23.43 16.61
CA ARG A 110 11.11 22.74 17.71
C ARG A 110 9.60 22.57 17.50
N ALA A 111 9.04 22.98 16.36
CA ALA A 111 7.64 22.73 16.04
C ALA A 111 7.41 21.30 15.55
N GLU A 112 6.17 20.83 15.72
CA GLU A 112 5.68 19.57 15.20
C GLU A 112 4.33 19.74 14.49
N ALA A 113 4.03 18.84 13.56
CA ALA A 113 2.74 18.75 12.92
C ALA A 113 2.39 17.29 12.63
N ARG A 114 1.11 16.96 12.75
CA ARG A 114 0.56 15.68 12.34
C ARG A 114 -0.22 15.86 11.05
N ILE A 115 0.08 15.02 10.06
CA ILE A 115 -0.60 15.00 8.76
C ILE A 115 -1.05 13.58 8.44
N PHE A 116 -2.02 13.46 7.56
CA PHE A 116 -2.57 12.19 7.10
C PHE A 116 -2.41 12.12 5.59
N VAL A 117 -1.84 11.01 5.15
CA VAL A 117 -1.53 10.75 3.76
C VAL A 117 -2.34 9.54 3.31
N ARG A 118 -3.03 9.66 2.17
CA ARG A 118 -3.76 8.55 1.56
C ARG A 118 -2.84 7.88 0.55
N ILE A 119 -2.55 6.60 0.75
CA ILE A 119 -1.71 5.80 -0.15
C ILE A 119 -2.60 4.73 -0.81
N PRO A 120 -2.55 4.57 -2.15
CA PRO A 120 -3.25 3.47 -2.81
C PRO A 120 -2.71 2.12 -2.36
N LEU A 121 -3.65 1.21 -2.10
CA LEU A 121 -3.34 -0.17 -1.78
C LEU A 121 -2.91 -0.92 -3.05
N THR A 122 -2.20 -2.00 -2.82
CA THR A 122 -1.87 -3.01 -3.80
C THR A 122 -2.74 -4.24 -3.54
N ILE A 123 -3.24 -4.86 -4.61
CA ILE A 123 -4.00 -6.09 -4.56
C ILE A 123 -3.02 -7.26 -4.64
N ARG A 124 -3.00 -8.10 -3.61
CA ARG A 124 -2.41 -9.44 -3.68
C ARG A 124 -3.51 -10.43 -4.01
N VAL A 125 -3.27 -11.25 -5.03
CA VAL A 125 -4.13 -12.37 -5.39
C VAL A 125 -3.48 -13.64 -4.86
N ASP A 126 -3.96 -14.08 -3.71
CA ASP A 126 -3.43 -15.22 -2.97
C ASP A 126 -4.34 -16.44 -3.19
N LEU A 127 -3.74 -17.61 -3.44
CA LEU A 127 -4.41 -18.90 -3.60
C LEU A 127 -4.11 -19.80 -2.41
N ASP A 128 -5.13 -20.16 -1.64
CA ASP A 128 -5.01 -21.16 -0.59
C ASP A 128 -5.15 -22.56 -1.19
N LEU A 129 -4.12 -23.39 -1.02
CA LEU A 129 -4.09 -24.80 -1.43
C LEU A 129 -4.34 -25.72 -0.21
N PRO A 130 -5.05 -26.85 -0.36
CA PRO A 130 -5.25 -27.80 0.73
C PRO A 130 -3.94 -28.40 1.21
N GLY A 131 -3.75 -28.45 2.52
CA GLY A 131 -2.57 -29.02 3.14
C GLY A 131 -1.37 -28.07 3.22
N ASP A 132 -1.42 -26.94 2.52
CA ASP A 132 -0.38 -25.92 2.60
C ASP A 132 -0.61 -24.96 3.77
N ALA A 133 0.46 -24.64 4.49
CA ALA A 133 0.41 -23.75 5.63
C ALA A 133 0.40 -22.26 5.24
N ALA A 134 0.75 -21.94 3.99
CA ALA A 134 0.81 -20.57 3.49
C ALA A 134 0.21 -20.48 2.08
N PRO A 135 -0.48 -19.37 1.75
CA PRO A 135 -1.02 -19.16 0.41
C PRO A 135 0.09 -19.04 -0.64
N VAL A 136 -0.23 -19.46 -1.86
CA VAL A 136 0.55 -19.18 -3.06
C VAL A 136 0.15 -17.81 -3.61
N LEU A 137 1.10 -16.87 -3.68
CA LEU A 137 0.87 -15.59 -4.36
C LEU A 137 0.86 -15.81 -5.87
N LEU A 138 -0.29 -15.59 -6.51
CA LEU A 138 -0.41 -15.66 -7.97
C LEU A 138 0.06 -14.37 -8.63
N ARG A 139 -0.38 -13.22 -8.10
CA ARG A 139 -0.09 -11.91 -8.68
C ARG A 139 -0.23 -10.78 -7.69
N THR A 140 0.53 -9.72 -7.92
CA THR A 140 0.44 -8.44 -7.24
C THR A 140 0.12 -7.36 -8.27
N LEU A 141 -0.86 -6.50 -8.01
CA LEU A 141 -1.23 -5.39 -8.91
C LEU A 141 -1.64 -4.13 -8.12
N PRO A 142 -1.25 -2.92 -8.54
CA PRO A 142 -1.64 -1.71 -7.83
C PRO A 142 -3.11 -1.34 -8.11
N THR A 143 -3.85 -0.90 -7.09
CA THR A 143 -5.21 -0.36 -7.29
C THR A 143 -5.18 0.92 -8.12
N LEU A 144 -4.17 1.77 -7.92
CA LEU A 144 -3.88 2.94 -8.73
C LEU A 144 -2.42 2.89 -9.18
N GLU A 145 -2.18 3.02 -10.48
CA GLU A 145 -0.82 3.08 -11.02
C GLU A 145 -0.15 4.39 -10.59
N LEU A 146 0.97 4.30 -9.90
CA LEU A 146 1.80 5.44 -9.55
C LEU A 146 2.93 5.59 -10.55
N SER A 147 3.38 6.82 -10.80
CA SER A 147 4.51 7.06 -11.69
C SER A 147 5.83 6.74 -10.98
N ASP A 148 6.77 6.12 -11.69
CA ASP A 148 8.13 5.96 -11.17
C ASP A 148 8.85 7.32 -11.06
N THR A 149 9.63 7.48 -10.01
CA THR A 149 10.46 8.68 -9.79
C THR A 149 11.76 8.32 -9.09
N TRP A 150 12.78 9.16 -9.28
CA TRP A 150 14.08 8.98 -8.65
C TRP A 150 14.25 9.97 -7.50
N TRP A 151 14.47 9.44 -6.29
CA TRP A 151 14.69 10.26 -5.09
C TRP A 151 16.15 10.22 -4.66
N GLY A 152 16.78 11.40 -4.53
CA GLY A 152 18.20 11.52 -4.14
C GLY A 152 19.11 11.96 -5.30
N SER A 153 20.42 11.71 -5.14
CA SER A 153 21.43 11.94 -6.17
C SER A 153 21.39 10.82 -7.23
N PHE A 154 22.08 10.99 -8.36
CA PHE A 154 22.17 9.91 -9.37
C PHE A 154 22.87 8.64 -8.84
N LEU A 155 23.83 8.79 -7.93
CA LEU A 155 24.65 7.66 -7.43
C LEU A 155 24.05 6.97 -6.20
N ASP A 156 23.39 7.73 -5.32
CA ASP A 156 22.91 7.24 -4.02
C ASP A 156 21.39 7.36 -3.88
N GLY A 157 20.71 7.68 -4.98
CA GLY A 157 19.27 7.76 -5.02
C GLY A 157 18.60 6.39 -5.10
N GLU A 158 17.28 6.42 -5.04
CA GLU A 158 16.45 5.23 -5.04
C GLU A 158 15.22 5.42 -5.93
N LEU A 159 14.76 4.32 -6.51
CA LEU A 159 13.53 4.27 -7.28
C LEU A 159 12.34 4.29 -6.32
N CYS A 160 11.51 5.30 -6.45
CA CYS A 160 10.31 5.52 -5.66
C CYS A 160 9.07 5.61 -6.56
N TYR A 161 7.89 5.56 -5.94
CA TYR A 161 6.67 5.99 -6.58
C TYR A 161 6.39 7.47 -6.31
N TRP A 162 5.90 8.18 -7.31
CA TRP A 162 5.43 9.54 -7.17
C TRP A 162 3.92 9.54 -6.92
N LEU A 163 3.50 10.21 -5.85
CA LEU A 163 2.10 10.32 -5.49
C LEU A 163 1.71 11.80 -5.32
N HIS A 164 0.87 12.26 -6.25
CA HIS A 164 0.10 13.50 -6.09
C HIS A 164 -1.05 13.25 -5.09
N THR A 165 -0.74 13.26 -3.80
CA THR A 165 -1.75 13.06 -2.74
C THR A 165 -2.04 14.36 -2.01
N THR A 166 -3.23 14.44 -1.46
CA THR A 166 -3.61 15.50 -0.53
C THR A 166 -3.17 15.11 0.86
N ALA A 167 -1.98 15.51 1.30
CA ALA A 167 -1.66 15.43 2.72
C ALA A 167 -2.57 16.39 3.50
N ARG A 168 -3.37 15.87 4.44
CA ARG A 168 -4.36 16.65 5.21
C ARG A 168 -3.99 16.73 6.68
N ARG A 169 -4.48 17.75 7.39
CA ARG A 169 -4.27 17.88 8.86
C ARG A 169 -5.31 17.14 9.69
N ALA A 170 -6.42 16.74 9.09
CA ALA A 170 -7.49 16.02 9.74
C ALA A 170 -8.01 14.92 8.80
N VAL A 171 -8.58 13.88 9.39
CA VAL A 171 -9.28 12.80 8.68
C VAL A 171 -10.76 12.94 8.90
N GLY A 172 -11.52 13.00 7.81
CA GLY A 172 -12.97 12.86 7.81
C GLY A 172 -13.42 11.60 7.05
N PRO A 173 -14.68 11.18 7.21
CA PRO A 173 -15.23 9.99 6.54
C PRO A 173 -15.10 10.03 5.01
N GLU A 174 -15.07 11.21 4.40
CA GLU A 174 -14.89 11.43 2.96
C GLU A 174 -13.49 11.02 2.44
N LEU A 175 -12.56 10.74 3.36
CA LEU A 175 -11.22 10.25 3.03
C LEU A 175 -11.09 8.73 3.06
N LEU A 176 -12.13 8.03 3.50
CA LEU A 176 -12.12 6.57 3.56
C LEU A 176 -12.57 6.01 2.22
N GLU A 177 -11.71 5.25 1.58
CA GLU A 177 -11.99 4.60 0.30
C GLU A 177 -11.49 3.15 0.36
N PRO A 178 -12.20 2.18 -0.22
CA PRO A 178 -11.83 0.76 -0.12
C PRO A 178 -10.44 0.44 -0.71
N HIS A 179 -9.91 1.30 -1.58
CA HIS A 179 -8.65 1.11 -2.27
C HIS A 179 -7.51 1.96 -1.71
N LEU A 180 -7.76 2.75 -0.66
CA LEU A 180 -6.77 3.65 -0.05
C LEU A 180 -6.56 3.27 1.42
N VAL A 181 -5.31 3.37 1.87
CA VAL A 181 -4.94 3.33 3.28
C VAL A 181 -4.66 4.75 3.78
N ILE A 182 -5.07 5.04 5.01
CA ILE A 182 -4.71 6.28 5.69
C ILE A 182 -3.45 6.04 6.53
N CYS A 183 -2.41 6.83 6.23
CA CYS A 183 -1.14 6.80 6.93
C CYS A 183 -0.95 8.11 7.73
N PRO A 184 -0.99 8.06 9.07
CA PRO A 184 -0.65 9.19 9.91
C PRO A 184 0.87 9.39 9.96
N LEU A 185 1.31 10.63 9.69
CA LEU A 185 2.70 11.06 9.80
C LEU A 185 2.82 12.20 10.81
N HIS A 186 3.61 11.96 11.84
CA HIS A 186 3.99 12.96 12.82
C HIS A 186 5.38 13.54 12.48
N LEU A 187 5.41 14.76 11.97
CA LEU A 187 6.62 15.49 11.61
C LEU A 187 7.10 16.34 12.78
N VAL A 188 8.37 16.23 13.14
CA VAL A 188 8.99 16.98 14.24
C VAL A 188 10.27 17.65 13.74
N ASN A 189 10.35 18.98 13.82
CA ASN A 189 11.57 19.73 13.52
C ASN A 189 12.44 19.85 14.78
N GLN A 190 13.50 19.06 14.88
CA GLN A 190 14.48 19.12 15.97
C GLN A 190 15.73 19.95 15.62
N SER A 191 15.73 20.58 14.44
CA SER A 191 16.84 21.42 13.99
C SER A 191 16.76 22.83 14.59
N ARG A 192 17.71 23.69 14.18
CA ARG A 192 17.74 25.12 14.54
C ARG A 192 17.23 26.03 13.42
N SER A 193 16.79 25.46 12.29
CA SER A 193 16.28 26.17 11.13
C SER A 193 14.85 25.74 10.80
N ASP A 194 14.16 26.55 10.03
CA ASP A 194 12.84 26.17 9.49
C ASP A 194 12.98 24.94 8.58
N LEU A 195 12.07 23.98 8.74
CA LEU A 195 11.91 22.87 7.82
C LEU A 195 10.75 23.18 6.87
N LYS A 196 11.05 23.31 5.58
CA LYS A 196 10.03 23.46 4.54
C LYS A 196 9.51 22.09 4.10
N VAL A 197 8.26 21.79 4.39
CA VAL A 197 7.60 20.52 4.02
C VAL A 197 6.98 20.67 2.64
N GLU A 198 7.78 20.43 1.61
CA GLU A 198 7.33 20.44 0.20
C GLU A 198 7.17 19.04 -0.39
N LYS A 199 8.13 18.16 -0.09
CA LYS A 199 8.15 16.77 -0.55
C LYS A 199 8.85 15.93 0.50
N LEU A 200 8.34 14.72 0.72
CA LEU A 200 9.01 13.74 1.57
C LEU A 200 8.98 12.34 0.93
N SER A 201 10.06 11.59 1.10
CA SER A 201 10.12 10.16 0.77
C SER A 201 9.56 9.34 1.93
N PHE A 202 8.39 8.74 1.73
CA PHE A 202 7.69 7.99 2.75
C PHE A 202 7.82 6.49 2.53
N ARG A 203 8.43 5.80 3.51
CA ARG A 203 8.74 4.36 3.50
C ARG A 203 7.51 3.50 3.79
N VAL A 204 6.54 3.52 2.88
CA VAL A 204 5.26 2.82 3.05
C VAL A 204 5.42 1.30 3.08
N GLU A 205 6.42 0.76 2.39
CA GLU A 205 6.73 -0.67 2.29
C GLU A 205 7.12 -1.29 3.64
N LEU A 206 7.41 -0.45 4.64
CA LEU A 206 7.82 -0.84 5.98
C LEU A 206 6.75 -0.59 7.04
N LEU A 207 5.53 -0.24 6.65
CA LEU A 207 4.41 -0.01 7.56
C LEU A 207 3.60 -1.30 7.78
N SER A 208 2.95 -1.35 8.94
CA SER A 208 1.91 -2.35 9.22
C SER A 208 0.58 -1.87 8.66
N LEU A 209 -0.23 -2.80 8.14
CA LEU A 209 -1.57 -2.51 7.63
C LEU A 209 -2.62 -3.05 8.60
N TYR A 210 -3.61 -2.21 8.89
CA TYR A 210 -4.75 -2.51 9.73
C TYR A 210 -6.04 -2.23 8.96
N ALA A 211 -7.11 -2.90 9.35
CA ALA A 211 -8.46 -2.62 8.90
C ALA A 211 -9.40 -2.49 10.10
N ASP A 212 -10.35 -1.59 10.01
CA ASP A 212 -11.52 -1.54 10.87
C ASP A 212 -12.80 -1.57 10.02
N ARG A 213 -13.95 -1.27 10.63
CA ARG A 213 -15.25 -1.23 9.93
C ARG A 213 -15.38 -0.06 8.94
N THR A 214 -14.45 0.88 8.97
CA THR A 214 -14.52 2.15 8.23
C THR A 214 -13.52 2.19 7.07
N GLY A 215 -12.38 1.52 7.20
CA GLY A 215 -11.39 1.45 6.14
C GLY A 215 -10.04 0.90 6.61
N PHE A 216 -9.00 1.29 5.86
CA PHE A 216 -7.64 0.84 6.07
C PHE A 216 -6.77 1.91 6.72
N TRP A 217 -5.95 1.47 7.65
CA TRP A 217 -5.03 2.32 8.41
C TRP A 217 -3.63 1.73 8.37
N ALA A 218 -2.62 2.57 8.23
CA ALA A 218 -1.23 2.20 8.50
C ALA A 218 -0.84 2.63 9.92
N ASP A 219 0.20 2.03 10.49
CA ASP A 219 0.74 2.50 11.75
C ASP A 219 1.27 3.93 11.66
N GLU A 220 1.23 4.64 12.79
CA GLU A 220 1.76 6.00 12.84
C GLU A 220 3.27 6.00 12.61
N SER A 221 3.72 6.92 11.74
CA SER A 221 5.12 7.17 11.45
C SER A 221 5.57 8.50 12.03
N ARG A 222 6.67 8.51 12.78
CA ARG A 222 7.26 9.72 13.33
C ARG A 222 8.54 10.07 12.60
N VAL A 223 8.56 11.23 11.96
CA VAL A 223 9.71 11.77 11.23
C VAL A 223 10.35 12.88 12.05
N ARG A 224 11.59 12.68 12.50
CA ARG A 224 12.38 13.68 13.22
C ARG A 224 13.45 14.25 12.30
N TYR A 225 13.30 15.51 11.91
CA TYR A 225 14.28 16.24 11.11
C TYR A 225 15.33 16.89 12.02
N GLN A 226 16.62 16.67 11.74
CA GLN A 226 17.74 17.13 12.56
C GLN A 226 18.58 18.22 11.87
N GLY A 227 18.17 18.67 10.68
CA GLY A 227 18.91 19.62 9.85
C GLY A 227 19.43 18.97 8.57
N ASP A 228 19.85 19.77 7.60
CA ASP A 228 20.25 19.26 6.28
C ASP A 228 21.50 18.38 6.30
N SER A 229 22.40 18.57 7.27
CA SER A 229 23.60 17.74 7.43
C SER A 229 23.32 16.39 8.09
N GLU A 230 22.42 16.37 9.09
CA GLU A 230 22.11 15.18 9.89
C GLU A 230 20.96 14.36 9.30
N GLY A 231 20.17 14.95 8.38
CA GLY A 231 19.07 14.29 7.70
C GLY A 231 17.84 14.10 8.60
N SER A 232 17.14 12.97 8.41
CA SER A 232 15.93 12.63 9.15
C SER A 232 15.97 11.21 9.69
N GLN A 233 15.32 11.02 10.84
CA GLN A 233 15.05 9.70 11.40
C GLN A 233 13.55 9.41 11.27
N ILE A 234 13.21 8.26 10.72
CA ILE A 234 11.83 7.77 10.64
C ILE A 234 11.68 6.60 11.61
N ASP A 235 10.73 6.70 12.53
CA ASP A 235 10.28 5.58 13.35
C ASP A 235 8.84 5.21 12.99
N MET A 236 8.61 3.91 12.80
CA MET A 236 7.27 3.35 12.62
C MET A 236 6.86 2.70 13.94
N THR A 237 5.70 3.09 14.45
CA THR A 237 5.27 2.69 15.80
C THR A 237 4.87 1.22 15.89
N GLY A 238 4.50 0.59 14.77
CA GLY A 238 3.90 -0.74 14.73
C GLY A 238 2.56 -0.83 15.46
N ARG A 239 1.90 0.32 15.66
CA ARG A 239 0.62 0.45 16.35
C ARG A 239 -0.38 1.17 15.46
N PRO A 240 -1.65 0.73 15.45
CA PRO A 240 -2.67 1.43 14.71
C PRO A 240 -2.86 2.85 15.27
N PRO A 241 -3.32 3.80 14.43
CA PRO A 241 -3.66 5.15 14.87
C PRO A 241 -4.82 5.16 15.86
N GLU A 242 -4.91 6.22 16.65
CA GLU A 242 -6.02 6.45 17.59
C GLU A 242 -7.37 6.62 16.87
N GLU A 243 -7.34 7.08 15.62
CA GLU A 243 -8.53 7.21 14.77
C GLU A 243 -9.16 5.87 14.38
N ALA A 244 -8.40 4.78 14.42
CA ALA A 244 -8.88 3.46 14.01
C ALA A 244 -9.73 2.82 15.12
N VAL A 245 -10.93 2.35 14.76
CA VAL A 245 -11.92 1.84 15.74
C VAL A 245 -11.87 0.33 15.82
N ALA A 246 -11.33 -0.21 16.90
CA ALA A 246 -11.11 -1.66 17.08
C ALA A 246 -10.37 -2.32 15.89
N PRO A 247 -9.19 -1.78 15.51
CA PRO A 247 -8.48 -2.21 14.32
C PRO A 247 -7.96 -3.65 14.44
N ARG A 248 -8.08 -4.39 13.35
CA ARG A 248 -7.45 -5.70 13.16
C ARG A 248 -6.24 -5.54 12.25
N ARG A 249 -5.11 -6.14 12.63
CA ARG A 249 -3.90 -6.10 11.81
C ARG A 249 -4.02 -7.09 10.66
N ILE A 250 -3.90 -6.59 9.43
CA ILE A 250 -3.92 -7.37 8.19
C ILE A 250 -2.53 -7.86 7.82
N PHE A 251 -1.55 -6.97 7.92
CA PHE A 251 -0.17 -7.23 7.54
C PHE A 251 0.80 -6.54 8.50
N ALA A 252 1.94 -7.18 8.71
CA ALA A 252 3.09 -6.59 9.38
C ALA A 252 4.36 -6.96 8.60
N PRO A 253 5.29 -6.02 8.38
CA PRO A 253 6.53 -6.32 7.67
C PRO A 253 7.41 -7.29 8.48
N PRO A 254 8.18 -8.17 7.80
CA PRO A 254 9.12 -9.06 8.45
C PRO A 254 10.25 -8.23 9.07
N SER A 255 10.19 -8.08 10.40
CA SER A 255 10.86 -7.05 11.20
C SER A 255 10.30 -5.65 10.95
N ALA A 256 9.57 -5.11 11.93
CA ALA A 256 9.32 -3.68 11.98
C ALA A 256 10.69 -3.02 12.10
N ALA A 257 11.17 -2.38 11.03
CA ALA A 257 12.41 -1.63 11.04
C ALA A 257 12.24 -0.46 12.00
N ARG A 258 12.59 -0.68 13.27
CA ARG A 258 12.50 0.36 14.30
C ARG A 258 13.65 1.33 14.09
N GLY A 259 13.32 2.50 13.56
CA GLY A 259 14.24 3.63 13.45
C GLY A 259 15.21 3.50 12.27
N ILE A 260 14.78 3.96 11.10
CA ILE A 260 15.64 4.08 9.92
C ILE A 260 16.14 5.52 9.84
N ARG A 261 17.46 5.68 9.64
CA ARG A 261 18.03 6.95 9.17
C ARG A 261 17.90 7.00 7.66
N ALA A 262 17.18 8.00 7.15
CA ALA A 262 16.97 8.18 5.72
C ALA A 262 16.90 9.67 5.39
N LEU A 263 17.21 10.00 4.13
CA LEU A 263 16.96 11.34 3.58
C LEU A 263 15.47 11.48 3.24
N THR A 264 14.64 11.64 4.28
CA THR A 264 13.19 11.81 4.13
C THR A 264 12.85 13.11 3.40
N PHE A 265 13.54 14.19 3.71
CA PHE A 265 13.40 15.47 3.02
C PHE A 265 14.61 15.72 2.11
N LYS A 266 14.38 16.36 0.97
CA LYS A 266 15.49 16.86 0.15
C LYS A 266 16.15 18.02 0.89
N GLY A 267 17.41 17.85 1.28
CA GLY A 267 18.24 18.99 1.66
C GLY A 267 18.53 19.84 0.42
N PHE A 268 18.28 21.14 0.50
CA PHE A 268 18.75 22.08 -0.53
C PHE A 268 20.27 22.24 -0.37
N ARG A 269 21.07 21.39 -1.00
CA ARG A 269 22.40 21.84 -1.42
C ARG A 269 22.18 22.73 -2.63
N GLY A 270 21.98 24.03 -2.38
CA GLY A 270 22.04 25.03 -3.43
C GLY A 270 23.36 24.84 -4.17
N PHE A 271 23.30 24.64 -5.48
CA PHE A 271 24.45 24.88 -6.34
C PHE A 271 24.74 26.38 -6.29
N SER A 272 25.49 26.81 -5.28
CA SER A 272 26.13 28.12 -5.28
C SER A 272 27.33 28.06 -6.23
N GLY A 273 27.20 28.74 -7.36
CA GLY A 273 28.33 29.35 -8.06
C GLY A 273 28.96 28.53 -9.19
N ILE A 274 28.31 28.52 -10.36
CA ILE A 274 29.07 28.81 -11.59
C ILE A 274 28.65 30.22 -12.00
N GLY A 275 29.33 31.18 -11.39
CA GLY A 275 29.31 32.57 -11.79
C GLY A 275 30.76 33.04 -11.89
N GLY A 276 31.18 33.42 -13.09
CA GLY A 276 32.31 34.31 -13.32
C GLY A 276 33.60 33.64 -13.81
N GLY A 277 33.86 33.80 -15.10
CA GLY A 277 35.17 33.57 -15.71
C GLY A 277 35.06 33.84 -17.20
N THR A 278 35.27 35.10 -17.58
CA THR A 278 35.35 35.66 -18.93
C THR A 278 36.16 34.80 -19.90
#